data_AF-A0A7S2ALB8-F1
#
_entry.id   AF-A0A7S2ALB8-F1
#
_cell.length_a   1.000
_cell.length_b   1.000
_cell.length_c   1.000
_cell.angle_alpha   90.00
_cell.angle_beta   90.00
_cell.angle_gamma   90.00
#
_symmetry.space_group_name_H-M   'P 1'
#
loop_
_entity.id
_entity.type
_entity.pdbx_description
1 polymer ?
#
loop_
_entity_poly.entity_id
_entity_poly.type
_entity_poly.pdbx_seq_one_letter_code
_entity_poly.pdbx_strand_id
1 'polypeptide(L)'
;MGASKRTSPTAVVSPQGAAAKEGSGNNTGGQQGRGEQRSCLTSQLRKTKICVYHLKGACQYGNSCAFAHSCTELQSTPDLRKTRLCLAFERGGCNDRDC
;
A
#
# COMPACT_ATOMS: atom_id res chain seq x y z
N MET A 1 2.86 -58.23 41.64
CA MET A 1 4.17 -57.54 41.66
C MET A 1 4.56 -57.22 40.22
N GLY A 2 4.90 -55.96 39.91
CA GLY A 2 5.41 -55.56 38.59
C GLY A 2 4.95 -54.18 38.15
N ALA A 3 5.46 -53.13 38.82
CA ALA A 3 5.29 -51.75 38.39
C ALA A 3 6.30 -51.40 37.28
N SER A 4 5.92 -50.53 36.32
CA SER A 4 6.60 -49.26 36.05
C SER A 4 6.36 -48.72 34.64
N LYS A 5 5.68 -47.57 34.59
CA LYS A 5 6.12 -46.30 33.98
C LYS A 5 6.85 -46.35 32.64
N ARG A 6 6.28 -45.65 31.65
CA ARG A 6 6.93 -44.74 30.67
C ARG A 6 5.89 -44.34 29.62
N THR A 7 5.81 -43.16 29.02
CA THR A 7 6.38 -41.81 29.13
C THR A 7 5.61 -41.02 28.05
N SER A 8 5.08 -39.85 28.43
CA SER A 8 4.79 -38.62 27.66
C SER A 8 4.43 -38.61 26.15
N PRO A 9 3.51 -37.72 25.72
CA PRO A 9 3.03 -37.60 24.34
C PRO A 9 4.01 -36.83 23.43
N THR A 10 4.25 -37.33 22.22
CA THR A 10 4.97 -36.59 21.18
C THR A 10 4.01 -35.74 20.38
N ALA A 11 4.22 -34.42 20.46
CA ALA A 11 3.56 -33.40 19.68
C ALA A 11 3.85 -33.54 18.18
N VAL A 12 2.80 -33.60 17.35
CA VAL A 12 2.89 -33.18 15.94
C VAL A 12 2.29 -31.79 15.83
N VAL A 13 3.19 -30.81 15.90
CA VAL A 13 2.95 -29.39 15.74
C VAL A 13 2.82 -29.07 14.25
N SER A 14 1.70 -28.45 13.88
CA SER A 14 1.50 -27.76 12.62
C SER A 14 2.33 -26.45 12.60
N PRO A 15 3.09 -26.14 11.55
CA PRO A 15 3.51 -24.78 11.29
C PRO A 15 2.56 -24.10 10.30
N GLN A 16 1.65 -23.29 10.85
CA GLN A 16 1.05 -22.14 10.15
C GLN A 16 1.95 -20.93 10.42
N GLY A 17 2.41 -20.26 9.38
CA GLY A 17 3.14 -18.98 9.43
C GLY A 17 3.73 -18.68 8.06
N ALA A 18 3.59 -17.50 7.46
CA ALA A 18 3.51 -16.17 8.05
C ALA A 18 2.88 -15.15 7.08
N ALA A 19 2.57 -13.98 7.65
CA ALA A 19 2.43 -12.65 7.03
C ALA A 19 1.01 -12.11 6.83
N ALA A 20 0.44 -11.60 7.92
CA ALA A 20 -0.27 -10.32 7.91
C ALA A 20 -0.12 -9.67 9.29
N LYS A 21 0.93 -8.88 9.48
CA LYS A 21 1.07 -8.03 10.66
C LYS A 21 0.40 -6.70 10.33
N GLU A 22 -0.85 -6.57 10.72
CA GLU A 22 -1.57 -5.31 10.73
C GLU A 22 -1.04 -4.47 11.90
N GLY A 23 -0.24 -3.46 11.58
CA GLY A 23 0.23 -2.44 12.51
C GLY A 23 -0.54 -1.15 12.28
N SER A 24 -1.59 -0.94 13.06
CA SER A 24 -2.22 0.37 13.23
C SER A 24 -1.34 1.22 14.13
N GLY A 25 -0.89 2.38 13.65
CA GLY A 25 -0.03 3.31 14.37
C GLY A 25 -0.24 4.74 13.85
N ASN A 26 -1.17 5.44 14.48
CA ASN A 26 -1.55 6.82 14.23
C ASN A 26 -0.64 7.77 15.04
N ASN A 27 -0.34 8.98 14.53
CA ASN A 27 -0.11 10.26 15.24
C ASN A 27 0.94 11.15 14.55
N THR A 28 0.50 12.29 14.01
CA THR A 28 1.00 13.62 14.41
C THR A 28 -0.01 14.68 13.96
N GLY A 29 -0.47 15.50 14.91
CA GLY A 29 -1.33 16.65 14.66
C GLY A 29 -0.59 17.83 14.02
N GLY A 30 -1.37 18.79 13.51
CA GLY A 30 -0.85 20.11 13.17
C GLY A 30 -1.57 20.84 12.03
N GLN A 31 -2.61 21.59 12.40
CA GLN A 31 -2.94 22.94 11.91
C GLN A 31 -3.62 23.12 10.54
N GLN A 32 -4.58 24.05 10.57
CA GLN A 32 -5.65 24.33 9.62
C GLN A 32 -5.17 25.18 8.43
N GLY A 33 -5.72 24.93 7.24
CA GLY A 33 -5.72 25.87 6.11
C GLY A 33 -5.73 25.21 4.73
N ARG A 34 -6.85 25.35 3.98
CA ARG A 34 -6.99 25.12 2.51
C ARG A 34 -6.08 24.03 1.88
N GLY A 35 -5.99 22.84 2.49
CA GLY A 35 -5.09 21.75 2.08
C GLY A 35 -5.71 20.35 2.12
N GLU A 36 -7.01 20.24 2.44
CA GLU A 36 -7.70 18.98 2.74
C GLU A 36 -7.88 18.06 1.52
N GLN A 37 -7.87 18.61 0.30
CA GLN A 37 -8.09 17.83 -0.93
C GLN A 37 -6.82 17.14 -1.47
N ARG A 38 -5.61 17.51 -1.01
CA ARG A 38 -4.35 16.90 -1.49
C ARG A 38 -3.96 15.64 -0.72
N SER A 39 -4.47 15.49 0.50
CA SER A 39 -4.14 14.35 1.37
C SER A 39 -4.76 13.05 0.86
N CYS A 40 -5.96 13.09 0.26
CA CYS A 40 -6.63 11.89 -0.25
C CYS A 40 -5.96 11.34 -1.52
N LEU A 41 -5.47 12.19 -2.42
CA LEU A 41 -4.75 11.77 -3.64
C LEU A 41 -3.46 11.01 -3.33
N THR A 42 -2.76 11.43 -2.27
CA THR A 42 -1.53 10.78 -1.81
C THR A 42 -1.80 9.36 -1.32
N SER A 43 -2.98 9.12 -0.74
CA SER A 43 -3.44 7.78 -0.37
C SER A 43 -3.86 6.95 -1.59
N GLN A 44 -4.61 7.55 -2.54
CA GLN A 44 -5.12 6.87 -3.73
C GLN A 44 -4.03 6.46 -4.73
N LEU A 45 -2.92 7.20 -4.79
CA LEU A 45 -1.82 6.94 -5.71
C LEU A 45 -0.66 6.17 -5.06
N ARG A 46 -0.82 5.75 -3.80
CA ARG A 46 0.22 5.06 -3.05
C ARG A 46 0.47 3.67 -3.63
N LYS A 47 1.74 3.30 -3.76
CA LYS A 47 2.21 2.00 -4.29
C LYS A 47 1.70 1.68 -5.70
N THR A 48 1.37 2.68 -6.51
CA THR A 48 0.93 2.48 -7.92
C THR A 48 2.07 2.27 -8.91
N LYS A 49 3.32 2.49 -8.49
CA LYS A 49 4.53 2.27 -9.29
C LYS A 49 5.60 1.55 -8.49
N ILE A 50 6.43 0.75 -9.16
CA ILE A 50 7.55 0.03 -8.55
C ILE A 50 8.66 1.01 -8.13
N CYS A 51 9.23 0.78 -6.95
CA CYS A 51 10.35 1.51 -6.40
C CYS A 51 11.66 1.04 -7.06
N VAL A 52 12.19 1.85 -7.97
CA VAL A 52 13.47 1.56 -8.64
C VAL A 52 14.65 1.50 -7.66
N TYR A 53 14.58 2.25 -6.55
CA TYR A 53 15.62 2.22 -5.52
C TYR A 53 15.59 0.93 -4.71
N HIS A 54 14.41 0.34 -4.50
CA HIS A 54 14.30 -0.96 -3.85
C HIS A 54 14.88 -2.06 -4.74
N LEU A 55 14.61 -2.00 -6.05
CA LEU A 55 15.20 -2.89 -7.05
C LEU A 55 16.74 -2.79 -7.09
N LYS A 56 17.29 -1.62 -6.80
CA LYS A 56 18.74 -1.37 -6.68
C LYS A 56 19.31 -1.64 -5.29
N GLY A 57 18.49 -2.04 -4.31
CA GLY A 57 18.91 -2.25 -2.92
C GLY A 57 19.25 -0.97 -2.14
N ALA A 58 18.86 0.21 -2.63
CA ALA A 58 19.18 1.52 -2.08
C ALA A 58 17.98 2.26 -1.48
N CYS A 59 16.81 1.61 -1.34
CA CYS A 59 15.63 2.25 -0.77
C CYS A 59 15.78 2.44 0.75
N GLN A 60 15.68 3.68 1.22
CA GLN A 60 15.79 4.04 2.64
C GLN A 60 14.46 4.04 3.38
N TYR A 61 13.33 3.96 2.66
CA TYR A 61 12.00 4.16 3.21
C TYR A 61 11.33 2.89 3.76
N GLY A 62 11.89 1.71 3.48
CA GLY A 62 11.33 0.42 3.91
C GLY A 62 9.83 0.29 3.59
N ASN A 63 9.03 -0.18 4.56
CA ASN A 63 7.57 -0.33 4.40
C ASN A 63 6.81 1.00 4.27
N SER A 64 7.43 2.12 4.64
CA SER A 64 6.82 3.45 4.50
C SER A 64 6.96 4.03 3.09
N CYS A 65 7.69 3.35 2.19
CA CYS A 65 7.86 3.80 0.81
C CYS A 65 6.51 4.02 0.12
N ALA A 66 6.36 5.17 -0.54
CA ALA A 66 5.18 5.48 -1.35
C ALA A 66 5.12 4.67 -2.66
N PHE A 67 6.19 3.96 -3.00
CA PHE A 67 6.31 3.09 -4.17
C PHE A 67 6.28 1.62 -3.75
N ALA A 68 5.82 0.74 -4.64
CA ALA A 68 5.75 -0.69 -4.38
C ALA A 68 7.13 -1.34 -4.48
N HIS A 69 7.50 -2.18 -3.52
CA HIS A 69 8.79 -2.89 -3.55
C HIS A 69 8.72 -4.18 -4.38
N SER A 70 7.52 -4.72 -4.60
CA SER A 70 7.25 -5.93 -5.37
C SER A 70 5.95 -5.82 -6.13
N CYS A 71 5.72 -6.70 -7.12
CA CYS A 71 4.46 -6.77 -7.86
C CYS A 71 3.25 -7.05 -6.94
N THR A 72 3.47 -7.72 -5.80
CA THR A 72 2.43 -7.99 -4.79
C THR A 72 1.96 -6.73 -4.06
N GLU A 73 2.83 -5.72 -3.93
CA GLU A 73 2.46 -4.44 -3.31
C GLU A 73 1.94 -3.42 -4.34
N LEU A 74 2.11 -3.69 -5.63
CA LEU A 74 1.75 -2.79 -6.72
C LEU A 74 0.23 -2.67 -6.82
N GLN A 75 -0.27 -1.45 -6.59
CA GLN A 75 -1.68 -1.12 -6.71
C GLN A 75 -2.02 -0.68 -8.13
N SER A 76 -3.23 -0.98 -8.57
CA SER A 76 -3.74 -0.47 -9.85
C SER A 76 -3.89 1.04 -9.77
N THR A 77 -3.42 1.75 -10.81
CA THR A 77 -3.63 3.19 -10.91
C THR A 77 -5.11 3.48 -11.07
N PRO A 78 -5.72 4.34 -10.23
CA PRO A 78 -7.10 4.77 -10.46
C PRO A 78 -7.18 5.55 -11.78
N ASP A 79 -8.35 5.53 -12.41
CA ASP A 79 -8.59 6.32 -13.62
C ASP A 79 -8.67 7.81 -13.23
N LEU A 80 -7.68 8.59 -13.66
CA LEU A 80 -7.60 10.03 -13.40
C LEU A 80 -8.09 10.87 -14.59
N ARG A 81 -8.73 10.26 -15.59
CA ARG A 81 -9.36 11.02 -16.69
C ARG A 81 -10.45 11.95 -16.14
N LYS A 82 -10.64 13.11 -16.77
CA LYS A 82 -11.68 14.09 -16.40
C LYS A 82 -11.59 14.63 -14.97
N THR A 83 -10.47 14.46 -14.28
CA THR A 83 -10.24 14.99 -12.91
C THR A 83 -9.92 16.48 -12.89
N ARG A 84 -9.62 17.08 -14.05
CA ARG A 84 -9.46 18.53 -14.22
C ARG A 84 -10.31 19.00 -15.39
N LEU A 85 -10.88 20.20 -15.29
CA LEU A 85 -11.64 20.80 -16.37
C LEU A 85 -10.73 21.04 -17.58
N CYS A 86 -11.11 20.49 -18.73
CA CYS A 86 -10.46 20.82 -19.98
C CYS A 86 -10.87 22.23 -20.41
N LEU A 87 -9.94 23.18 -20.32
CA LEU A 87 -10.17 24.58 -20.71
C LEU A 87 -10.45 24.76 -22.21
N ALA A 88 -10.01 23.81 -23.04
CA ALA A 88 -10.35 23.80 -24.46
C ALA A 88 -11.78 23.31 -24.68
N PHE A 89 -12.25 22.32 -23.91
CA PHE A 89 -13.64 21.87 -23.93
C PHE A 89 -14.58 22.98 -23.44
N GLU A 90 -14.24 23.65 -22.34
CA GLU A 90 -14.99 24.81 -21.84
C GLU A 90 -15.09 25.93 -22.88
N ARG A 91 -14.04 26.17 -23.66
CA ARG A 91 -14.01 27.16 -24.75
C ARG A 91 -14.56 26.66 -26.09
N GLY A 92 -15.08 25.43 -26.16
CA GLY A 92 -15.67 24.84 -27.37
C GLY A 92 -14.67 24.38 -28.44
N GLY A 93 -13.38 24.30 -28.11
CA GLY A 93 -12.29 23.90 -29.03
C GLY A 93 -11.80 22.46 -28.87
N CYS A 94 -12.37 21.67 -27.95
CA CYS A 94 -12.00 20.27 -27.75
C CYS A 94 -13.14 19.35 -28.17
N ASN A 95 -12.86 18.41 -29.07
CA ASN A 95 -13.83 17.44 -29.60
C ASN A 95 -13.49 15.98 -29.23
N ASP A 96 -12.51 15.77 -28.35
CA ASP A 96 -12.11 14.43 -27.92
C ASP A 96 -13.07 13.87 -26.86
N ARG A 97 -13.65 12.69 -27.13
CA ARG A 97 -14.61 12.02 -26.22
C ARG A 97 -13.93 11.44 -24.97
N ASP A 98 -12.64 11.17 -25.07
CA ASP A 98 -11.76 10.68 -24.01
C ASP A 98 -10.91 11.78 -23.37
N CYS A 99 -11.25 13.05 -23.63
CA CYS A 99 -10.64 14.21 -22.97
C CYS A 99 -10.84 14.20 -21.45
#